data_AF-A0A957GM01-F1
#
_entry.id   AF-A0A957GM01-F1
#
_cell.length_a   1.000
_cell.length_b   1.000
_cell.length_c   1.000
_cell.angle_alpha   90.00
_cell.angle_beta   90.00
_cell.angle_gamma   90.00
#
_symmetry.space_group_name_H-M   'P 1'
#
loop_
_entity.id
_entity.type
_entity.pdbx_description
1 polymer ?
#
loop_
_entity_poly.entity_id
_entity_poly.type
_entity_poly.pdbx_seq_one_letter_code
_entity_poly.pdbx_strand_id
1 'polypeptide(L)'
;MKLNAEQKTLLRQLLELIEAGKLKEPITPVPGNNPTHFAIYLHGVKSFHFKRISDLDALCDAGLLTYRWNRQGTGKLYYVTKEAETAVSTNFAVPKTAVYDDIDLVELVRVMSGGTVEVDPWTTQLDLVSVAHDPVQRHTVVHTLVEQLLAFARRELPWELFMPYQKQVRVLQELLLGVEVDNGRLHIFAHHLAFPADLTQRLDFSLHAWVYLYPLLLIGMSRNQLSVNSYQ
;
A
#
# COMPACT_ATOMS: atom_id res chain seq x y z
N MET A 1 -8.59 -4.71 3.40
CA MET A 1 -9.63 -5.50 4.12
C MET A 1 -9.58 -6.95 3.62
N LYS A 2 -9.66 -7.98 4.48
CA LYS A 2 -9.61 -9.39 4.04
C LYS A 2 -11.02 -9.88 3.67
N LEU A 3 -11.22 -10.28 2.41
CA LEU A 3 -12.50 -10.83 1.94
C LEU A 3 -12.78 -12.20 2.52
N ASN A 4 -14.03 -12.45 2.93
CA ASN A 4 -14.48 -13.75 3.42
C ASN A 4 -14.81 -14.72 2.26
N ALA A 5 -15.06 -15.99 2.59
CA ALA A 5 -15.33 -17.02 1.58
C ALA A 5 -16.62 -16.76 0.76
N GLU A 6 -17.66 -16.20 1.40
CA GLU A 6 -18.92 -15.86 0.74
C GLU A 6 -18.72 -14.74 -0.31
N GLN A 7 -17.98 -13.69 0.02
CA GLN A 7 -17.65 -12.57 -0.87
C GLN A 7 -16.78 -13.01 -2.05
N LYS A 8 -15.78 -13.86 -1.79
CA LYS A 8 -14.96 -14.47 -2.86
C LYS A 8 -15.81 -15.30 -3.82
N THR A 9 -16.73 -16.10 -3.27
CA THR A 9 -17.64 -16.93 -4.07
C THR A 9 -18.60 -16.06 -4.88
N LEU A 10 -19.14 -15.01 -4.28
CA LEU A 10 -19.99 -14.03 -4.95
C LEU A 10 -19.27 -13.40 -6.15
N LEU A 11 -18.03 -12.92 -5.97
CA LEU A 11 -17.28 -12.31 -7.08
C LEU A 11 -17.01 -13.31 -8.22
N ARG A 12 -16.62 -14.56 -7.91
CA ARG A 12 -16.45 -15.61 -8.95
C ARG A 12 -17.72 -15.81 -9.75
N GLN A 13 -18.86 -15.95 -9.06
CA GLN A 13 -20.15 -16.19 -9.71
C GLN A 13 -20.57 -15.00 -10.59
N LEU A 14 -20.33 -13.77 -10.15
CA LEU A 14 -20.64 -12.59 -10.95
C LEU A 14 -19.81 -12.56 -12.24
N LEU A 15 -18.51 -12.82 -12.15
CA LEU A 15 -17.61 -12.88 -13.31
C LEU A 15 -17.99 -14.01 -14.28
N GLU A 16 -18.23 -15.22 -13.78
CA GLU A 16 -18.69 -16.36 -14.60
C GLU A 16 -19.98 -16.04 -15.35
N LEU A 17 -20.91 -15.32 -14.72
CA LEU A 17 -22.18 -14.92 -15.35
C LEU A 17 -22.00 -13.83 -16.41
N ILE A 18 -21.02 -12.94 -16.24
CA ILE A 18 -20.67 -11.90 -17.23
C ILE A 18 -19.97 -12.53 -18.44
N GLU A 19 -18.96 -13.38 -18.21
CA GLU A 19 -18.24 -14.11 -19.26
C GLU A 19 -19.18 -15.01 -20.07
N ALA A 20 -20.15 -15.65 -19.42
CA ALA A 20 -21.19 -16.43 -20.09
C ALA A 20 -22.24 -15.59 -20.84
N GLY A 21 -22.15 -14.25 -20.80
CA GLY A 21 -23.10 -13.32 -21.44
C GLY A 21 -24.49 -13.30 -20.80
N LYS A 22 -24.65 -13.89 -19.60
CA LYS A 22 -25.92 -14.00 -18.87
C LYS A 22 -26.21 -12.77 -18.01
N LEU A 23 -25.16 -12.09 -17.55
CA LEU A 23 -25.21 -10.85 -16.79
C LEU A 23 -24.56 -9.74 -17.62
N LYS A 24 -25.25 -8.62 -17.78
CA LYS A 24 -24.68 -7.41 -18.40
C LYS A 24 -24.45 -6.37 -17.33
N GLU A 25 -23.35 -5.64 -17.47
CA GLU A 25 -23.09 -4.46 -16.64
C GLU A 25 -23.93 -3.26 -17.11
N PRO A 26 -24.43 -2.41 -16.20
CA PRO A 26 -24.25 -2.45 -14.74
C PRO A 26 -25.05 -3.54 -14.03
N ILE A 27 -24.43 -4.13 -13.02
CA ILE A 27 -25.08 -5.05 -12.09
C ILE A 27 -26.01 -4.24 -11.18
N THR A 28 -27.30 -4.56 -11.23
CA THR A 28 -28.34 -3.88 -10.43
C THR A 28 -28.98 -4.88 -9.48
N PRO A 29 -28.62 -4.87 -8.18
CA PRO A 29 -29.26 -5.73 -7.20
C PRO A 29 -30.66 -5.20 -6.88
N VAL A 30 -31.64 -6.10 -6.85
CA VAL A 30 -33.04 -5.80 -6.53
C VAL A 30 -33.37 -6.50 -5.21
N PRO A 31 -34.00 -5.82 -4.23
CA PRO A 31 -34.43 -6.48 -3.00
C PRO A 31 -35.44 -7.58 -3.34
N GLY A 32 -35.20 -8.78 -2.80
CA GLY A 32 -36.13 -9.90 -2.92
C GLY A 32 -37.30 -9.77 -1.93
N ASN A 33 -38.10 -10.84 -1.85
CA ASN A 33 -39.26 -10.91 -0.94
C ASN A 33 -38.89 -10.89 0.56
N ASN A 34 -37.59 -10.90 0.90
CA ASN A 34 -37.06 -10.83 2.25
C ASN A 34 -35.99 -9.74 2.30
N PRO A 35 -35.99 -8.82 3.29
CA PRO A 35 -35.05 -7.70 3.40
C PRO A 35 -33.57 -8.09 3.43
N THR A 36 -33.24 -9.36 3.71
CA THR A 36 -31.87 -9.89 3.70
C THR A 36 -31.58 -10.80 2.50
N HIS A 37 -32.29 -10.60 1.39
CA HIS A 37 -32.03 -11.31 0.15
C HIS A 37 -32.15 -10.34 -1.01
N PHE A 38 -31.15 -10.35 -1.87
CA PHE A 38 -31.09 -9.54 -3.07
C PHE A 38 -30.98 -10.46 -4.28
N ALA A 39 -31.59 -10.04 -5.39
CA ALA A 39 -31.58 -10.76 -6.64
C ALA A 39 -30.98 -9.90 -7.75
N ILE A 40 -30.22 -10.53 -8.65
CA ILE A 40 -29.73 -9.94 -9.89
C ILE A 40 -30.44 -10.67 -11.03
N TYR A 41 -31.14 -9.90 -11.87
CA TYR A 41 -31.81 -10.46 -13.04
C TYR A 41 -30.78 -10.87 -14.09
N LEU A 42 -30.93 -12.10 -14.58
CA LEU A 42 -30.07 -12.68 -15.60
C LEU A 42 -30.85 -12.85 -16.91
N HIS A 43 -30.15 -12.72 -18.03
CA HIS A 43 -30.76 -12.89 -19.34
C HIS A 43 -31.03 -14.39 -19.62
N GLY A 44 -32.29 -14.73 -19.86
CA GLY A 44 -32.69 -16.08 -20.27
C GLY A 44 -32.59 -17.18 -19.20
N VAL A 45 -32.26 -16.85 -17.95
CA VAL A 45 -32.15 -17.82 -16.83
C VAL A 45 -32.71 -17.26 -15.52
N LYS A 46 -32.87 -18.13 -14.51
CA LYS A 46 -33.34 -17.75 -13.17
C LYS A 46 -32.41 -16.70 -12.56
N SER A 47 -33.00 -15.74 -11.85
CA SER A 47 -32.25 -14.69 -11.14
C SER A 47 -31.22 -15.27 -10.18
N PHE A 48 -30.06 -14.62 -10.12
CA PHE A 48 -29.00 -14.94 -9.17
C PHE A 48 -29.32 -14.29 -7.83
N HIS A 49 -29.29 -15.07 -6.73
CA HIS A 49 -29.67 -14.58 -5.41
C HIS A 49 -28.48 -14.59 -4.45
N PHE A 50 -28.37 -13.53 -3.64
CA PHE A 50 -27.35 -13.38 -2.61
C PHE A 50 -27.93 -12.72 -1.35
N LYS A 51 -27.25 -12.86 -0.21
CA LYS A 51 -27.82 -12.51 1.10
C LYS A 51 -27.70 -11.02 1.42
N ARG A 52 -26.53 -10.40 1.27
CA ARG A 52 -26.33 -9.04 1.80
C ARG A 52 -25.79 -8.10 0.74
N ILE A 53 -26.42 -6.92 0.63
CA ILE A 53 -25.90 -5.81 -0.18
C ILE A 53 -24.50 -5.39 0.29
N SER A 54 -24.22 -5.53 1.60
CA SER A 54 -22.90 -5.24 2.18
C SER A 54 -21.78 -6.11 1.61
N ASP A 55 -22.08 -7.25 1.01
CA ASP A 55 -21.07 -8.09 0.35
C ASP A 55 -20.60 -7.45 -0.95
N LEU A 56 -21.48 -6.77 -1.69
CA LEU A 56 -21.09 -5.96 -2.85
C LEU A 56 -20.33 -4.71 -2.43
N ASP A 57 -20.75 -4.06 -1.34
CA ASP A 57 -20.04 -2.89 -0.81
C ASP A 57 -18.63 -3.26 -0.31
N ALA A 58 -18.47 -4.42 0.34
CA ALA A 58 -17.15 -4.92 0.75
C ALA A 58 -16.23 -5.24 -0.44
N LEU A 59 -16.79 -5.68 -1.57
CA LEU A 59 -16.04 -5.86 -2.82
C LEU A 59 -15.65 -4.50 -3.43
N CYS A 60 -16.47 -3.46 -3.26
CA CYS A 60 -16.10 -2.09 -3.63
C CYS A 60 -14.98 -1.53 -2.75
N ASP A 61 -15.06 -1.71 -1.44
CA ASP A 61 -14.00 -1.28 -0.50
C ASP A 61 -12.67 -2.00 -0.76
N ALA A 62 -12.72 -3.21 -1.34
CA ALA A 62 -11.56 -3.96 -1.78
C ALA A 62 -11.05 -3.57 -3.18
N GLY A 63 -11.68 -2.63 -3.87
CA GLY A 63 -11.32 -2.19 -5.23
C GLY A 63 -11.63 -3.20 -6.34
N LEU A 64 -12.37 -4.27 -6.03
CA LEU A 64 -12.73 -5.33 -6.97
C LEU A 64 -14.03 -5.02 -7.73
N LEU A 65 -14.89 -4.21 -7.13
CA LEU A 65 -16.04 -3.61 -7.82
C LEU A 65 -15.92 -2.09 -7.73
N THR A 66 -16.55 -1.39 -8.66
CA THR A 66 -16.85 0.03 -8.51
C THR A 66 -18.35 0.24 -8.62
N TYR A 67 -18.85 1.38 -8.14
CA TYR A 67 -20.26 1.70 -8.25
C TYR A 67 -20.48 3.14 -8.67
N ARG A 68 -21.61 3.37 -9.32
CA ARG A 68 -22.19 4.71 -9.50
C ARG A 68 -23.62 4.72 -9.01
N TRP A 69 -24.10 5.87 -8.59
CA TRP A 69 -25.52 6.03 -8.28
C TRP A 69 -26.36 6.02 -9.56
N ASN A 70 -27.55 5.43 -9.50
CA ASN A 70 -28.53 5.58 -10.56
C ASN A 70 -28.95 7.05 -10.70
N ARG A 71 -29.60 7.43 -11.81
CA ARG A 71 -30.01 8.83 -12.07
C ARG A 71 -30.92 9.42 -11.01
N GLN A 72 -31.60 8.59 -10.23
CA GLN A 72 -32.54 8.99 -9.19
C GLN A 72 -31.88 9.09 -7.80
N GLY A 73 -30.61 8.68 -7.65
CA GLY A 73 -29.90 8.61 -6.37
C GLY A 73 -30.40 7.53 -5.41
N THR A 74 -31.29 6.64 -5.84
CA THR A 74 -32.00 5.68 -4.99
C THR A 74 -31.36 4.30 -4.93
N GLY A 75 -30.37 4.02 -5.80
CA GLY A 75 -29.71 2.73 -5.85
C GLY A 75 -28.34 2.79 -6.50
N LYS A 76 -27.46 1.85 -6.12
CA LYS A 76 -26.13 1.69 -6.68
C LYS A 76 -26.16 0.77 -7.90
N LEU A 77 -25.42 1.15 -8.92
CA LEU A 77 -25.13 0.39 -10.13
C LEU A 77 -23.67 -0.06 -10.06
N TYR A 78 -23.45 -1.37 -9.96
CA TYR A 78 -22.12 -1.93 -9.75
C TYR A 78 -21.47 -2.36 -11.07
N TYR A 79 -20.15 -2.25 -11.12
CA TYR A 79 -19.29 -2.61 -12.24
C TYR A 79 -18.11 -3.42 -11.72
N VAL A 80 -17.68 -4.40 -12.51
CA VAL A 80 -16.51 -5.20 -12.26
C VAL A 80 -15.27 -4.43 -12.70
N THR A 81 -14.22 -4.45 -11.89
CA THR A 81 -12.93 -3.85 -12.24
C THR A 81 -11.98 -4.89 -12.85
N LYS A 82 -10.92 -4.44 -13.51
CA LYS A 82 -9.89 -5.35 -14.04
C LYS A 82 -9.16 -6.10 -12.93
N GLU A 83 -9.09 -5.48 -11.75
CA GLU A 83 -8.53 -6.05 -10.53
C GLU A 83 -9.39 -7.23 -10.03
N ALA A 84 -10.71 -7.21 -10.23
CA ALA A 84 -11.58 -8.35 -9.92
C ALA A 84 -11.29 -9.58 -10.80
N GLU A 85 -11.15 -9.39 -12.11
CA GLU A 85 -10.78 -10.47 -13.05
C GLU A 85 -9.45 -11.09 -12.64
N THR A 86 -8.47 -10.24 -12.36
CA THR A 86 -7.15 -10.65 -11.88
C THR A 86 -7.27 -11.43 -10.57
N ALA A 87 -7.99 -10.89 -9.58
CA ALA A 87 -8.17 -11.53 -8.29
C ALA A 87 -8.86 -12.90 -8.41
N VAL A 88 -9.83 -13.08 -9.30
CA VAL A 88 -10.45 -14.41 -9.49
C VAL A 88 -9.50 -15.36 -10.21
N SER A 89 -8.81 -14.91 -11.25
CA SER A 89 -7.86 -15.74 -12.01
C SER A 89 -6.69 -16.25 -11.15
N THR A 90 -6.26 -15.46 -10.15
CA THR A 90 -5.22 -15.85 -9.18
C THR A 90 -5.80 -16.55 -7.94
N ASN A 91 -7.07 -16.96 -7.96
CA ASN A 91 -7.75 -17.59 -6.82
C ASN A 91 -7.73 -16.75 -5.53
N PHE A 92 -7.81 -15.43 -5.67
CA PHE A 92 -7.66 -14.42 -4.61
C PHE A 92 -6.32 -14.55 -3.87
N ALA A 93 -5.31 -15.14 -4.52
CA ALA A 93 -3.95 -14.92 -4.10
C ALA A 93 -3.72 -13.42 -4.24
N VAL A 94 -3.38 -12.79 -3.11
CA VAL A 94 -2.86 -11.42 -3.12
C VAL A 94 -1.74 -11.45 -4.15
N PRO A 95 -1.80 -10.62 -5.21
CA PRO A 95 -0.65 -10.50 -6.10
C PRO A 95 0.55 -10.27 -5.19
N LYS A 96 1.63 -11.04 -5.37
CA LYS A 96 2.92 -10.61 -4.81
C LYS A 96 3.04 -9.16 -5.24
N THR A 97 3.00 -8.22 -4.29
CA THR A 97 3.07 -6.80 -4.61
C THR A 97 4.46 -6.55 -5.16
N ALA A 98 4.64 -6.79 -6.47
CA ALA A 98 5.85 -6.55 -7.23
C ALA A 98 6.01 -5.04 -7.49
N VAL A 99 5.63 -4.21 -6.53
CA VAL A 99 5.87 -2.76 -6.59
C VAL A 99 7.31 -2.47 -6.14
N TYR A 100 7.96 -3.40 -5.45
CA TYR A 100 9.28 -3.21 -4.84
C TYR A 100 10.40 -4.07 -5.44
N ASP A 101 10.07 -5.03 -6.33
CA ASP A 101 11.01 -6.04 -6.82
C ASP A 101 12.05 -5.49 -7.81
N ASP A 102 11.86 -4.27 -8.34
CA ASP A 102 12.76 -3.62 -9.31
C ASP A 102 13.20 -2.19 -8.87
N ILE A 103 13.07 -1.83 -7.58
CA ILE A 103 13.48 -0.50 -7.13
C ILE A 103 15.00 -0.47 -6.91
N ASP A 104 15.70 0.26 -7.76
CA ASP A 104 17.09 0.67 -7.50
C ASP A 104 17.11 1.88 -6.55
N LEU A 105 17.61 1.65 -5.34
CA LEU A 105 17.71 2.65 -4.29
C LEU A 105 18.65 3.81 -4.65
N VAL A 106 19.71 3.52 -5.44
CA VAL A 106 20.67 4.53 -5.88
C VAL A 106 19.97 5.51 -6.81
N GLU A 107 19.25 4.98 -7.81
CA GLU A 107 18.50 5.78 -8.77
C GLU A 107 17.38 6.56 -8.08
N LEU A 108 16.67 5.94 -7.13
CA LEU A 108 15.62 6.61 -6.37
C LEU A 108 16.14 7.85 -5.63
N VAL A 109 17.24 7.71 -4.86
CA VAL A 109 17.85 8.83 -4.13
C VAL A 109 18.33 9.90 -5.10
N ARG A 110 18.94 9.51 -6.22
CA ARG A 110 19.39 10.44 -7.26
C ARG A 110 18.22 11.25 -7.84
N VAL A 111 17.13 10.59 -8.20
CA VAL A 111 15.93 11.26 -8.76
C VAL A 111 15.29 12.19 -7.74
N MET A 112 15.09 11.72 -6.50
CA MET A 112 14.47 12.52 -5.44
C MET A 112 15.29 13.74 -5.03
N SER A 113 16.62 13.63 -5.05
CA SER A 113 17.53 14.73 -4.73
C SER A 113 17.79 15.68 -5.90
N GLY A 114 17.26 15.41 -7.10
CA GLY A 114 17.65 16.12 -8.32
C GLY A 114 19.14 15.96 -8.67
N GLY A 115 19.76 14.86 -8.23
CA GLY A 115 21.17 14.55 -8.45
C GLY A 115 22.15 15.22 -7.47
N THR A 116 21.66 15.83 -6.39
CA THR A 116 22.51 16.58 -5.44
C THR A 116 23.10 15.73 -4.31
N VAL A 117 22.57 14.52 -4.09
CA VAL A 117 23.05 13.60 -3.07
C VAL A 117 23.92 12.53 -3.72
N GLU A 118 25.21 12.51 -3.35
CA GLU A 118 26.10 11.40 -3.66
C GLU A 118 25.87 10.25 -2.67
N VAL A 119 25.74 9.05 -3.23
CA VAL A 119 25.40 7.83 -2.48
C VAL A 119 26.61 6.91 -2.26
N ASP A 120 27.83 7.44 -2.37
CA ASP A 120 29.08 6.75 -2.02
C ASP A 120 29.00 6.26 -0.55
N PRO A 121 29.15 4.96 -0.22
CA PRO A 121 29.83 3.87 -0.95
C PRO A 121 28.89 2.83 -1.60
N TRP A 122 27.70 3.21 -2.03
CA TRP A 122 26.75 2.26 -2.62
C TRP A 122 27.28 1.76 -3.97
N THR A 123 27.04 0.48 -4.27
CA THR A 123 27.24 -0.05 -5.62
C THR A 123 26.37 0.74 -6.60
N THR A 124 26.74 0.80 -7.88
CA THR A 124 26.00 1.53 -8.92
C THR A 124 24.54 1.12 -9.08
N GLN A 125 24.17 -0.03 -8.52
CA GLN A 125 22.80 -0.53 -8.43
C GLN A 125 22.63 -1.19 -7.05
N LEU A 126 21.57 -0.80 -6.32
CA LEU A 126 21.18 -1.45 -5.08
C LEU A 126 19.69 -1.79 -5.13
N ASP A 127 19.40 -3.07 -5.36
CA ASP A 127 18.03 -3.58 -5.33
C ASP A 127 17.44 -3.51 -3.92
N LEU A 128 16.25 -2.91 -3.81
CA LEU A 128 15.53 -2.72 -2.55
C LEU A 128 15.28 -4.04 -1.81
N VAL A 129 14.91 -5.12 -2.51
CA VAL A 129 14.62 -6.42 -1.87
C VAL A 129 15.90 -7.02 -1.32
N SER A 130 16.99 -6.98 -2.09
CA SER A 130 18.32 -7.42 -1.64
C SER A 130 18.77 -6.66 -0.40
N VAL A 131 18.70 -5.32 -0.43
CA VAL A 131 19.07 -4.47 0.72
C VAL A 131 18.19 -4.73 1.93
N ALA A 132 16.88 -4.92 1.75
CA ALA A 132 15.97 -5.16 2.87
C ALA A 132 16.30 -6.48 3.60
N HIS A 133 16.70 -7.52 2.88
CA HIS A 133 16.83 -8.87 3.43
C HIS A 133 18.26 -9.29 3.75
N ASP A 134 19.28 -8.66 3.16
CA ASP A 134 20.68 -8.82 3.55
C ASP A 134 20.98 -7.93 4.78
N PRO A 135 21.28 -8.51 5.97
CA PRO A 135 21.55 -7.73 7.18
C PRO A 135 22.73 -6.76 7.06
N VAL A 136 23.76 -7.12 6.31
CA VAL A 136 24.98 -6.30 6.16
C VAL A 136 24.69 -5.12 5.24
N GLN A 137 24.06 -5.36 4.10
CA GLN A 137 23.66 -4.29 3.19
C GLN A 137 22.62 -3.37 3.83
N ARG A 138 21.61 -3.94 4.50
CA ARG A 138 20.61 -3.17 5.26
C ARG A 138 21.27 -2.24 6.26
N HIS A 139 22.17 -2.78 7.08
CA HIS A 139 22.87 -1.99 8.09
C HIS A 139 23.62 -0.82 7.44
N THR A 140 24.37 -1.10 6.37
CA THR A 140 25.16 -0.10 5.64
C THR A 140 24.27 1.01 5.07
N VAL A 141 23.21 0.65 4.36
CA VAL A 141 22.32 1.61 3.68
C VAL A 141 21.53 2.44 4.70
N VAL A 142 20.92 1.78 5.70
CA VAL A 142 20.18 2.48 6.77
C VAL A 142 21.07 3.45 7.53
N HIS A 143 22.28 3.00 7.90
CA HIS A 143 23.23 3.87 8.60
C HIS A 143 23.65 5.06 7.74
N THR A 144 23.94 4.84 6.45
CA THR A 144 24.34 5.91 5.52
C THR A 144 23.23 6.96 5.38
N LEU A 145 21.99 6.53 5.11
CA LEU A 145 20.84 7.44 4.99
C LEU A 145 20.54 8.19 6.29
N VAL A 146 20.66 7.53 7.44
CA VAL A 146 20.44 8.15 8.75
C VAL A 146 21.50 9.21 9.03
N GLU A 147 22.78 8.93 8.79
CA GLU A 147 23.84 9.92 9.01
C GLU A 147 23.71 11.11 8.06
N GLN A 148 23.36 10.88 6.78
CA GLN A 148 23.09 11.96 5.83
C GLN A 148 21.89 12.82 6.25
N LEU A 149 20.80 12.20 6.71
CA LEU A 149 19.64 12.90 7.24
C LEU A 149 20.00 13.76 8.47
N LEU A 150 20.79 13.22 9.39
CA LEU A 150 21.23 13.93 10.59
C LEU A 150 22.18 15.08 10.24
N ALA A 151 23.09 14.90 9.28
CA ALA A 151 23.99 15.95 8.81
C ALA A 151 23.20 17.10 8.16
N PHE A 152 22.22 16.77 7.32
CA PHE A 152 21.29 17.74 6.75
C PHE A 152 20.50 18.47 7.85
N ALA A 153 19.86 17.73 8.75
CA ALA A 153 19.06 18.32 9.82
C ALA A 153 19.87 19.22 10.76
N ARG A 154 21.12 18.86 11.06
CA ARG A 154 22.01 19.68 11.87
C ARG A 154 22.34 21.03 11.24
N ARG A 155 22.39 21.09 9.89
CA ARG A 155 22.65 22.34 9.15
C ARG A 155 21.42 23.23 9.07
N GLU A 156 20.24 22.64 8.89
CA GLU A 156 19.02 23.38 8.62
C GLU A 156 18.22 23.76 9.88
N LEU A 157 18.35 22.99 10.95
CA LEU A 157 17.56 23.17 12.17
C LEU A 157 18.35 23.89 13.28
N PRO A 158 17.71 24.80 14.04
CA PRO A 158 18.24 25.26 15.31
C PRO A 158 18.49 24.09 16.27
N TRP A 159 19.46 24.25 17.17
CA TRP A 159 19.90 23.20 18.08
C TRP A 159 18.75 22.62 18.93
N GLU A 160 17.84 23.49 19.36
CA GLU A 160 16.68 23.15 20.19
C GLU A 160 15.70 22.20 19.47
N LEU A 161 15.60 22.29 18.15
CA LEU A 161 14.77 21.42 17.31
C LEU A 161 15.56 20.21 16.79
N PHE A 162 16.87 20.36 16.60
CA PHE A 162 17.74 19.28 16.16
C PHE A 162 17.84 18.15 17.19
N MET A 163 17.99 18.47 18.48
CA MET A 163 18.12 17.46 19.54
C MET A 163 16.95 16.46 19.61
N PRO A 164 15.67 16.90 19.65
CA PRO A 164 14.54 15.97 19.61
C PRO A 164 14.46 15.25 18.26
N TYR A 165 14.75 15.94 17.14
CA TYR A 165 14.78 15.32 15.82
C TYR A 165 15.78 14.15 15.75
N GLN A 166 17.01 14.38 16.21
CA GLN A 166 18.07 13.38 16.25
C GLN A 166 17.64 12.14 17.04
N LYS A 167 17.01 12.35 18.21
CA LYS A 167 16.49 11.23 19.01
C LYS A 167 15.47 10.41 18.25
N GLN A 168 14.54 11.05 17.54
CA GLN A 168 13.51 10.36 16.74
C GLN A 168 14.12 9.60 15.55
N VAL A 169 15.12 10.18 14.87
CA VAL A 169 15.84 9.49 13.79
C VAL A 169 16.59 8.26 14.31
N ARG A 170 17.21 8.33 15.49
CA ARG A 170 17.88 7.15 16.10
C ARG A 170 16.88 6.06 16.46
N VAL A 171 15.68 6.40 16.95
CA VAL A 171 14.61 5.42 17.19
C VAL A 171 14.16 4.77 15.86
N LEU A 172 14.04 5.54 14.78
CA LEU A 172 13.74 4.98 13.45
C LEU A 172 14.85 4.01 12.99
N GLN A 173 16.12 4.36 13.21
CA GLN A 173 17.26 3.49 12.90
C GLN A 173 17.18 2.15 13.65
N GLU A 174 16.91 2.20 14.96
CA GLU A 174 16.74 0.99 15.79
C GLU A 174 15.58 0.11 15.28
N LEU A 175 14.44 0.72 14.92
CA LEU A 175 13.31 -0.01 14.34
C LEU A 175 13.65 -0.69 13.01
N LEU A 176 14.40 -0.01 12.15
CA LEU A 176 14.79 -0.53 10.83
C LEU A 176 15.86 -1.62 10.90
N LEU A 177 16.70 -1.60 11.93
CA LEU A 177 17.76 -2.60 12.16
C LEU A 177 17.34 -3.74 13.10
N GLY A 178 16.22 -3.59 13.81
CA GLY A 178 15.66 -4.60 14.70
C GLY A 178 15.29 -5.91 14.01
N VAL A 179 15.06 -6.96 14.80
CA VAL A 179 14.72 -8.31 14.30
C VAL A 179 13.39 -8.30 13.53
N GLU A 180 12.38 -7.62 14.06
CA GLU A 180 11.08 -7.41 13.44
C GLU A 180 10.85 -5.92 13.17
N VAL A 181 10.18 -5.60 12.05
CA VAL A 181 9.81 -4.23 11.72
C VAL A 181 8.35 -4.01 12.11
N ASP A 182 8.10 -3.11 13.05
CA ASP A 182 6.74 -2.66 13.37
C ASP A 182 6.30 -1.60 12.35
N ASN A 183 5.56 -2.03 11.32
CA ASN A 183 5.04 -1.14 10.24
C ASN A 183 4.17 0.00 10.77
N GLY A 184 3.39 -0.26 11.84
CA GLY A 184 2.53 0.76 12.44
C GLY A 184 3.37 1.89 13.04
N ARG A 185 4.42 1.53 13.77
CA ARG A 185 5.37 2.51 14.30
C ARG A 185 6.18 3.17 13.19
N LEU A 186 6.65 2.42 12.20
CA LEU A 186 7.46 2.93 11.08
C LEU A 186 6.80 4.12 10.37
N HIS A 187 5.52 3.99 10.00
CA HIS A 187 4.78 5.08 9.36
C HIS A 187 4.59 6.29 10.27
N ILE A 188 4.33 6.07 11.57
CA ILE A 188 4.17 7.16 12.54
C ILE A 188 5.48 7.94 12.69
N PHE A 189 6.61 7.26 12.82
CA PHE A 189 7.92 7.90 12.95
C PHE A 189 8.31 8.67 11.69
N ALA A 190 8.15 8.09 10.50
CA ALA A 190 8.48 8.78 9.26
C ALA A 190 7.60 10.01 9.03
N HIS A 191 6.31 9.95 9.36
CA HIS A 191 5.43 11.11 9.29
C HIS A 191 5.86 12.23 10.25
N HIS A 192 6.17 11.89 11.51
CA HIS A 192 6.66 12.87 12.49
C HIS A 192 8.01 13.49 12.09
N LEU A 193 8.88 12.73 11.45
CA LEU A 193 10.19 13.20 10.98
C LEU A 193 10.10 14.03 9.70
N ALA A 194 9.14 13.73 8.82
CA ALA A 194 8.89 14.51 7.61
C ALA A 194 8.16 15.83 7.92
N PHE A 195 7.28 15.81 8.92
CA PHE A 195 6.48 16.97 9.32
C PHE A 195 6.53 17.18 10.83
N PRO A 196 7.68 17.64 11.37
CA PRO A 196 7.74 17.98 12.79
C PRO A 196 6.71 19.09 13.06
N ALA A 197 5.90 18.93 14.10
CA ALA A 197 4.79 19.84 14.41
C ALA A 197 5.24 21.31 14.47
N ASP A 198 6.45 21.54 15.00
CA ASP A 198 7.08 22.86 15.17
C ASP A 198 7.72 23.42 13.87
N LEU A 199 7.73 22.64 12.79
CA LEU A 199 8.38 22.96 11.50
C LEU A 199 7.41 22.91 10.31
N THR A 200 6.10 22.86 10.57
CA THR A 200 5.03 22.82 9.55
C THR A 200 5.08 23.96 8.52
N GLN A 201 5.81 25.03 8.79
CA GLN A 201 6.04 26.17 7.87
C GLN A 201 7.31 26.04 7.01
N ARG A 202 8.16 25.03 7.22
CA ARG A 202 9.40 24.80 6.47
C ARG A 202 9.26 23.65 5.48
N LEU A 203 8.40 23.85 4.46
CA LEU A 203 8.20 22.92 3.34
C LEU A 203 9.53 22.48 2.70
N ASP A 204 10.50 23.37 2.57
CA ASP A 204 11.81 23.06 1.99
C ASP A 204 12.56 22.02 2.81
N PHE A 205 12.53 22.11 4.14
CA PHE A 205 13.14 21.10 5.01
C PHE A 205 12.45 19.74 4.83
N SER A 206 11.12 19.72 4.87
CA SER A 206 10.34 18.49 4.71
C SER A 206 10.61 17.79 3.38
N LEU A 207 10.67 18.55 2.28
CA LEU A 207 10.96 18.01 0.94
C LEU A 207 12.35 17.35 0.86
N HIS A 208 13.37 17.99 1.43
CA HIS A 208 14.73 17.44 1.44
C HIS A 208 14.87 16.27 2.43
N ALA A 209 14.22 16.32 3.59
CA ALA A 209 14.20 15.20 4.53
C ALA A 209 13.58 13.95 3.90
N TRP A 210 12.57 14.12 3.03
CA TRP A 210 11.92 13.02 2.31
C TRP A 210 12.85 12.23 1.39
N VAL A 211 13.90 12.86 0.85
CA VAL A 211 14.94 12.18 0.05
C VAL A 211 15.57 11.02 0.81
N TYR A 212 15.72 11.17 2.14
CA TYR A 212 16.31 10.14 3.00
C TYR A 212 15.25 9.27 3.67
N LEU A 213 14.13 9.86 4.10
CA LEU A 213 13.07 9.15 4.82
C LEU A 213 12.30 8.17 3.94
N TYR A 214 12.10 8.48 2.65
CA TYR A 214 11.34 7.60 1.75
C TYR A 214 12.07 6.28 1.47
N PRO A 215 13.36 6.25 1.09
CA PRO A 215 14.10 4.99 0.96
C PRO A 215 14.13 4.16 2.25
N LEU A 216 14.28 4.81 3.42
CA LEU A 216 14.23 4.14 4.72
C LEU A 216 12.87 3.45 4.96
N LEU A 217 11.77 4.10 4.60
CA LEU A 217 10.43 3.51 4.66
C LEU A 217 10.29 2.30 3.74
N LEU A 218 10.78 2.41 2.50
CA LEU A 218 10.73 1.32 1.52
C LEU A 218 11.48 0.07 2.04
N ILE A 219 12.66 0.26 2.61
CA ILE A 219 13.44 -0.82 3.24
C ILE A 219 12.63 -1.49 4.34
N GLY A 220 12.03 -0.71 5.25
CA GLY A 220 11.21 -1.24 6.34
C GLY A 220 9.98 -2.02 5.84
N MET A 221 9.29 -1.49 4.83
CA MET A 221 8.11 -2.14 4.23
C MET A 221 8.48 -3.44 3.51
N SER A 222 9.60 -3.46 2.77
CA SER A 222 10.08 -4.64 2.03
C SER A 222 10.43 -5.80 2.97
N ARG A 223 11.05 -5.52 4.12
CA ARG A 223 11.37 -6.53 5.16
C ARG A 223 10.15 -7.32 5.65
N ASN A 224 8.99 -6.68 5.72
CA ASN A 224 7.77 -7.30 6.23
C ASN A 224 7.01 -8.13 5.19
N GLN A 225 7.41 -8.08 3.92
CA GLN A 225 6.72 -8.83 2.87
C GLN A 225 7.18 -10.29 2.79
N LEU A 226 8.40 -10.64 3.24
CA LEU A 226 8.86 -12.03 3.27
C LEU A 226 8.58 -12.76 4.61
N SER A 227 8.49 -12.05 5.74
CA SER A 227 8.19 -12.67 7.05
C SER A 227 6.76 -13.25 7.13
N VAL A 228 5.84 -12.72 6.34
CA VAL A 228 4.46 -13.24 6.21
C VAL A 228 4.40 -14.51 5.35
N ASN A 229 5.44 -14.79 4.54
CA ASN A 229 5.48 -15.95 3.64
C ASN A 229 6.16 -17.18 4.26
N SER A 230 6.83 -17.04 5.41
CA SER A 230 7.51 -18.15 6.12
C SER A 230 6.62 -18.91 7.12
N TYR A 231 5.32 -18.58 7.20
CA TYR A 231 4.33 -19.26 8.04
C TYR A 231 3.11 -19.75 7.25
N GLN A 232 3.32 -20.21 6.01
CA GLN A 232 2.37 -21.05 5.26
C GLN A 232 3.03 -22.37 4.90
#